data_AF-A0A554X1L8-F1
#
_entry.id   AF-A0A554X1L8-F1
#
_cell.length_a   1.000
_cell.length_b   1.000
_cell.length_c   1.000
_cell.angle_alpha   90.00
_cell.angle_beta   90.00
_cell.angle_gamma   90.00
#
_symmetry.space_group_name_H-M   'P 1'
#
loop_
_entity.id
_entity.type
_entity.pdbx_description
1 polymer ?
#
loop_
_entity_poly.entity_id
_entity_poly.type
_entity_poly.pdbx_seq_one_letter_code
_entity_poly.pdbx_strand_id
1 'polypeptide(L)'
;MTWNPDLLLEDFHRVAGMAGVSLALDAIAIERCPAPHVPPKTLPPGTMAVYVFSFGPHVLKVGKVGPNSAARYTAQHYNAGSAKSTLAASLIKHGERIGVAGLNETNVPGWIREHTDRVNFILDASLGVHVLNLLEAFLQCRLRPEFEGFASQRIDREGGQA
;
A
#
# COMPACT_ATOMS: atom_id res chain seq x y z
N MET A 1 -3.53 -11.60 -8.38
CA MET A 1 -3.15 -10.18 -8.47
C MET A 1 -3.31 -9.70 -9.93
N THR A 2 -3.98 -8.56 -10.16
CA THR A 2 -4.24 -7.99 -11.51
C THR A 2 -3.16 -7.03 -12.02
N TRP A 3 -2.12 -6.82 -11.22
CA TRP A 3 -1.02 -5.91 -11.47
C TRP A 3 0.31 -6.64 -11.20
N ASN A 4 1.39 -6.18 -11.84
CA ASN A 4 2.70 -6.81 -11.74
C ASN A 4 3.67 -5.89 -10.98
N PRO A 5 4.12 -6.28 -9.77
CA PRO A 5 5.07 -5.48 -8.98
C PRO A 5 6.38 -5.14 -9.71
N ASP A 6 6.90 -6.05 -10.54
CA ASP A 6 8.18 -5.86 -11.24
C ASP A 6 8.04 -4.79 -12.34
N LEU A 7 6.95 -4.84 -13.11
CA LEU A 7 6.66 -3.81 -14.12
C LEU A 7 6.40 -2.44 -13.49
N LEU A 8 5.76 -2.40 -12.31
CA LEU A 8 5.58 -1.15 -11.57
C LEU A 8 6.92 -0.57 -11.11
N LEU A 9 7.84 -1.41 -10.65
CA LEU A 9 9.17 -0.97 -10.26
C LEU A 9 9.95 -0.45 -11.45
N GLU A 10 9.91 -1.15 -12.59
CA GLU A 10 10.54 -0.69 -13.84
C GLU A 10 10.02 0.70 -14.26
N ASP A 11 8.70 0.89 -14.26
CA ASP A 11 8.10 2.18 -14.56
C ASP A 11 8.47 3.25 -13.53
N PHE A 12 8.56 2.87 -12.25
CA PHE A 12 8.98 3.77 -11.20
C PHE A 12 10.41 4.25 -11.39
N HIS A 13 11.35 3.40 -11.84
CA HIS A 13 12.71 3.83 -12.18
C HIS A 13 12.70 4.97 -13.21
N ARG A 14 11.82 4.89 -14.21
CA ARG A 14 11.66 5.95 -15.23
C ARG A 14 11.11 7.24 -14.60
N VAL A 15 10.10 7.13 -13.72
CA VAL A 15 9.52 8.27 -13.00
C VAL A 15 10.52 8.95 -12.06
N ALA A 16 11.29 8.15 -11.32
CA ALA A 16 12.36 8.66 -10.47
C ALA A 16 13.42 9.41 -11.29
N GLY A 17 13.83 8.84 -12.44
CA GLY A 17 14.75 9.49 -13.36
C GLY A 17 14.25 10.84 -13.87
N MET A 18 12.96 10.96 -14.19
CA MET A 18 12.35 12.24 -14.58
C MET A 18 12.37 13.29 -13.45
N ALA A 19 12.34 12.85 -12.20
CA ALA A 19 12.49 13.72 -11.04
C ALA A 19 13.96 14.04 -10.70
N GLY A 20 14.92 13.61 -11.53
CA GLY A 20 16.35 13.79 -11.30
C GLY A 20 16.96 12.81 -10.28
N VAL A 21 16.24 11.75 -9.93
CA VAL A 21 16.71 10.71 -8.99
C VAL A 21 17.27 9.53 -9.77
N SER A 22 18.56 9.24 -9.57
CA SER A 22 19.20 8.02 -10.10
C SER A 22 19.12 6.90 -9.08
N LEU A 23 18.49 5.79 -9.44
CA LEU A 23 18.34 4.60 -8.60
C LEU A 23 19.06 3.42 -9.25
N ALA A 24 19.87 2.69 -8.47
CA ALA A 24 20.36 1.37 -8.88
C ALA A 24 19.19 0.40 -9.08
N LEU A 25 19.32 -0.57 -9.98
CA LEU A 25 18.24 -1.50 -10.32
C LEU A 25 17.77 -2.36 -9.13
N ASP A 26 18.65 -2.57 -8.16
CA ASP A 26 18.42 -3.32 -6.93
C ASP A 26 18.15 -2.42 -5.71
N ALA A 27 18.03 -1.10 -5.91
CA ALA A 27 17.82 -0.14 -4.83
C ALA A 27 16.47 -0.32 -4.10
N ILE A 28 15.53 -1.04 -4.71
CA ILE A 28 14.21 -1.33 -4.16
C ILE A 28 13.95 -2.84 -4.26
N ALA A 29 13.80 -3.49 -3.11
CA ALA A 29 13.44 -4.90 -3.03
C ALA A 29 11.92 -5.08 -3.01
N ILE A 30 11.42 -6.12 -3.67
CA ILE A 30 9.99 -6.47 -3.67
C ILE A 30 9.77 -7.72 -2.83
N GLU A 31 9.07 -7.56 -1.72
CA GLU A 31 8.57 -8.67 -0.90
C GLU A 31 7.11 -8.95 -1.24
N ARG A 32 6.79 -10.19 -1.57
CA ARG A 32 5.42 -10.64 -1.91
C ARG A 32 4.90 -11.55 -0.79
N CYS A 33 3.74 -11.19 -0.25
CA CYS A 33 3.06 -11.93 0.81
C CYS A 33 1.64 -12.26 0.33
N PRO A 34 1.44 -13.37 -0.41
CA PRO A 34 0.12 -13.74 -0.92
C PRO A 34 -0.82 -14.17 0.20
N ALA A 35 -2.12 -14.07 -0.03
CA ALA A 35 -3.16 -14.62 0.85
C ALA A 35 -3.08 -16.18 0.91
N PRO A 36 -3.23 -16.81 2.10
CA PRO A 36 -3.26 -16.19 3.42
C PRO A 36 -1.87 -15.69 3.80
N HIS A 37 -1.75 -14.40 4.12
CA HIS A 37 -0.45 -13.78 4.37
C HIS A 37 -0.13 -13.70 5.86
N VAL A 38 1.16 -13.83 6.18
CA VAL A 38 1.70 -13.55 7.51
C VAL A 38 2.15 -12.09 7.55
N PRO A 39 1.66 -11.26 8.50
CA PRO A 39 2.16 -9.91 8.67
C PRO A 39 3.68 -9.90 8.90
N PRO A 40 4.43 -8.95 8.30
CA PRO A 40 5.85 -8.80 8.58
C PRO A 40 6.07 -8.54 10.08
N LYS A 41 7.05 -9.21 10.67
CA LYS A 41 7.37 -9.08 12.10
C LYS A 41 8.14 -7.79 12.40
N THR A 42 9.02 -7.39 11.50
CA THR A 42 9.88 -6.22 11.64
C THR A 42 10.09 -5.58 10.27
N LEU A 43 10.34 -4.26 10.28
CA LEU A 43 10.96 -3.57 9.15
C LEU A 43 12.47 -3.68 9.34
N PRO A 44 13.27 -4.11 8.34
CA PRO A 44 14.71 -4.18 8.48
C PRO A 44 15.31 -2.83 8.93
N PRO A 45 16.25 -2.81 9.89
CA PRO A 45 16.86 -1.57 10.35
C PRO A 45 17.47 -0.77 9.19
N GLY A 46 17.32 0.56 9.23
CA GLY A 46 17.83 1.43 8.18
C GLY A 46 17.01 1.41 6.89
N THR A 47 15.83 0.78 6.86
CA THR A 47 14.96 0.76 5.67
C THR A 47 13.67 1.54 5.86
N MET A 48 13.01 1.78 4.74
CA MET A 48 11.66 2.31 4.61
C MET A 48 10.88 1.39 3.68
N ALA A 49 9.55 1.53 3.65
CA ALA A 49 8.75 0.75 2.72
C ALA A 49 7.50 1.47 2.25
N VAL A 50 7.07 1.16 1.02
CA VAL A 50 5.69 1.36 0.56
C VAL A 50 5.04 -0.01 0.44
N TYR A 51 3.87 -0.18 1.04
CA TYR A 51 3.12 -1.41 1.03
C TYR A 51 1.80 -1.24 0.28
N VAL A 52 1.40 -2.31 -0.40
CA VAL A 52 0.16 -2.39 -1.16
C VAL A 52 -0.62 -3.59 -0.65
N PHE A 53 -1.90 -3.40 -0.30
CA PHE A 53 -2.84 -4.48 -0.01
C PHE A 53 -3.84 -4.62 -1.14
N SER A 54 -4.13 -5.85 -1.58
CA SER A 54 -5.12 -6.14 -2.62
C SER A 54 -6.00 -7.33 -2.29
N PHE A 55 -7.22 -7.33 -2.81
CA PHE A 55 -8.21 -8.40 -2.70
C PHE A 55 -8.90 -8.61 -4.06
N GLY A 56 -8.72 -9.79 -4.65
CA GLY A 56 -9.22 -10.07 -6.00
C GLY A 56 -8.70 -9.04 -7.01
N PRO A 57 -9.58 -8.34 -7.76
CA PRO A 57 -9.18 -7.28 -8.68
C PRO A 57 -8.91 -5.92 -8.01
N HIS A 58 -9.28 -5.75 -6.74
CA HIS A 58 -9.22 -4.47 -6.04
C HIS A 58 -7.88 -4.26 -5.36
N VAL A 59 -7.27 -3.09 -5.60
CA VAL A 59 -6.21 -2.59 -4.72
C VAL A 59 -6.89 -1.82 -3.59
N LEU A 60 -6.69 -2.26 -2.36
CA LEU A 60 -7.41 -1.71 -1.21
C LEU A 60 -6.71 -0.46 -0.66
N LYS A 61 -5.39 -0.56 -0.50
CA LYS A 61 -4.59 0.44 0.20
C LYS A 61 -3.17 0.51 -0.35
N VAL A 62 -2.65 1.72 -0.44
CA VAL A 62 -1.23 1.99 -0.71
C VAL A 62 -0.75 2.98 0.33
N GLY A 63 0.15 2.55 1.21
CA GLY A 63 0.68 3.40 2.26
C GLY A 63 2.17 3.19 2.46
N LYS A 64 2.82 4.16 3.11
CA LYS A 64 4.25 4.10 3.42
C LYS A 64 4.57 4.01 4.92
N VAL A 65 5.83 3.68 5.18
CA VAL A 65 6.46 3.72 6.49
C VAL A 65 7.90 4.25 6.35
N GLY A 66 8.25 5.22 7.19
CA GLY A 66 9.63 5.69 7.33
C GLY A 66 10.42 4.87 8.36
N PRO A 67 11.72 5.16 8.56
CA PRO A 67 12.60 4.30 9.36
C PRO A 67 12.23 4.27 10.85
N ASN A 68 11.50 5.30 11.33
CA ASN A 68 11.13 5.46 12.73
C ASN A 68 9.68 5.03 13.04
N SER A 69 9.01 4.28 12.17
CA SER A 69 7.56 4.04 12.28
C SER A 69 7.15 2.57 12.09
N ALA A 70 7.92 1.64 12.66
CA ALA A 70 7.75 0.19 12.49
C ALA A 70 6.31 -0.33 12.70
N ALA A 71 5.54 0.24 13.64
CA ALA A 71 4.17 -0.20 13.92
C ALA A 71 3.22 -0.12 12.70
N ARG A 72 3.42 0.86 11.80
CA ARG A 72 2.67 0.99 10.54
C ARG A 72 2.91 -0.17 9.58
N TYR A 73 4.09 -0.77 9.65
CA TYR A 73 4.50 -1.88 8.81
C TYR A 73 3.96 -3.22 9.33
N THR A 74 3.98 -3.41 10.64
CA THR A 74 3.80 -4.74 11.24
C THR A 74 2.38 -5.02 11.72
N ALA A 75 1.71 -4.03 12.34
CA ALA A 75 0.51 -4.31 13.13
C ALA A 75 -0.69 -3.38 12.89
N GLN A 76 -0.47 -2.09 12.58
CA GLN A 76 -1.56 -1.11 12.58
C GLN A 76 -2.68 -1.42 11.58
N HIS A 77 -2.37 -1.98 10.41
CA HIS A 77 -3.38 -2.28 9.39
C HIS A 77 -4.37 -3.37 9.77
N TYR A 78 -4.04 -4.17 10.78
CA TYR A 78 -4.89 -5.25 11.27
C TYR A 78 -5.76 -4.81 12.45
N ASN A 79 -5.56 -3.61 13.00
CA ASN A 79 -6.30 -3.12 14.16
C ASN A 79 -6.99 -1.78 13.84
N ALA A 80 -8.32 -1.81 13.79
CA ALA A 80 -9.17 -0.66 13.46
C ALA A 80 -8.96 0.53 14.43
N GLY A 81 -8.69 0.26 15.71
CA GLY A 81 -8.51 1.30 16.73
C GLY A 81 -7.11 1.93 16.76
N SER A 82 -6.15 1.42 15.98
CA SER A 82 -4.75 1.84 16.09
C SER A 82 -4.44 3.18 15.41
N ALA A 83 -5.22 3.59 14.40
CA ALA A 83 -5.15 4.89 13.74
C ALA A 83 -6.41 5.14 12.89
N LYS A 84 -6.66 6.41 12.50
CA LYS A 84 -7.86 6.81 11.75
C LYS A 84 -7.97 6.21 10.33
N SER A 85 -6.86 5.76 9.73
CA SER A 85 -6.80 5.33 8.32
C SER A 85 -6.11 3.96 8.14
N THR A 86 -6.41 3.02 9.02
CA THR A 86 -5.95 1.62 8.90
C THR A 86 -6.78 0.87 7.87
N LEU A 87 -6.19 -0.16 7.25
CA LEU A 87 -6.95 -1.05 6.36
C LEU A 87 -8.16 -1.65 7.07
N ALA A 88 -8.01 -2.10 8.32
CA ALA A 88 -9.09 -2.62 9.15
C ALA A 88 -10.25 -1.62 9.29
N ALA A 89 -9.97 -0.36 9.67
CA ALA A 89 -11.01 0.66 9.79
C ALA A 89 -11.70 0.95 8.45
N SER A 90 -10.94 1.00 7.36
CA SER A 90 -11.49 1.20 6.01
C SER A 90 -12.38 0.05 5.56
N LEU A 91 -12.00 -1.21 5.81
CA LEU A 91 -12.79 -2.38 5.46
C LEU A 91 -14.11 -2.45 6.23
N ILE A 92 -14.08 -2.19 7.55
CA ILE A 92 -15.31 -2.15 8.35
C ILE A 92 -16.27 -1.08 7.81
N LYS A 93 -15.75 0.10 7.45
CA LYS A 93 -16.58 1.23 7.04
C LYS A 93 -17.03 1.19 5.58
N HIS A 94 -16.23 0.60 4.69
CA HIS A 94 -16.38 0.76 3.24
C HIS A 94 -16.25 -0.56 2.45
N GLY A 95 -16.09 -1.70 3.12
CA GLY A 95 -15.91 -3.01 2.48
C GLY A 95 -17.06 -3.41 1.55
N GLU A 96 -18.29 -2.97 1.83
CA GLU A 96 -19.45 -3.31 0.99
C GLU A 96 -19.28 -2.87 -0.47
N ARG A 97 -18.53 -1.78 -0.71
CA ARG A 97 -18.22 -1.26 -2.05
C ARG A 97 -17.47 -2.24 -2.94
N ILE A 98 -16.76 -3.18 -2.32
CA ILE A 98 -15.95 -4.22 -2.96
C ILE A 98 -16.49 -5.63 -2.66
N GLY A 99 -17.76 -5.72 -2.23
CA GLY A 99 -18.42 -7.00 -1.94
C GLY A 99 -18.00 -7.65 -0.63
N VAL A 100 -17.42 -6.90 0.31
CA VAL A 100 -16.99 -7.41 1.63
C VAL A 100 -17.89 -6.85 2.73
N ALA A 101 -18.77 -7.67 3.28
CA ALA A 101 -19.74 -7.26 4.31
C ALA A 101 -19.52 -7.99 5.65
N GLY A 102 -20.13 -7.47 6.72
CA GLY A 102 -20.15 -8.13 8.03
C GLY A 102 -18.83 -8.08 8.82
N LEU A 103 -17.89 -7.23 8.42
CA LEU A 103 -16.64 -7.03 9.15
C LEU A 103 -16.84 -6.12 10.37
N ASN A 104 -16.17 -6.47 11.46
CA ASN A 104 -16.11 -5.72 12.70
C ASN A 104 -14.70 -5.87 13.32
N GLU A 105 -14.47 -5.21 14.46
CA GLU A 105 -13.14 -5.15 15.09
C GLU A 105 -12.59 -6.52 15.51
N THR A 106 -13.45 -7.51 15.75
CA THR A 106 -13.02 -8.84 16.22
C THR A 106 -12.65 -9.77 15.07
N ASN A 107 -13.33 -9.66 13.91
CA ASN A 107 -13.11 -10.55 12.78
C ASN A 107 -12.21 -9.96 11.67
N VAL A 108 -12.14 -8.63 11.53
CA VAL A 108 -11.37 -7.98 10.46
C VAL A 108 -9.88 -8.32 10.46
N PRO A 109 -9.18 -8.51 11.61
CA PRO A 109 -7.76 -8.85 11.57
C PRO A 109 -7.53 -10.23 10.92
N GLY A 110 -8.40 -11.20 11.22
CA GLY A 110 -8.36 -12.54 10.63
C GLY A 110 -8.69 -12.48 9.14
N TRP A 111 -9.73 -11.74 8.77
CA TRP A 111 -10.14 -11.59 7.39
C TRP A 111 -9.04 -11.00 6.51
N ILE A 112 -8.35 -9.94 6.96
CA ILE A 112 -7.25 -9.32 6.21
C ILE A 112 -6.15 -10.33 5.91
N ARG A 113 -5.71 -11.10 6.92
CA ARG A 113 -4.65 -12.10 6.74
C ARG A 113 -5.07 -13.17 5.74
N GLU A 114 -6.30 -13.66 5.85
CA GLU A 114 -6.79 -14.78 5.05
C GLU A 114 -7.06 -14.41 3.59
N HIS A 115 -7.48 -13.17 3.31
CA HIS A 115 -8.02 -12.82 1.98
C HIS A 115 -7.18 -11.82 1.18
N THR A 116 -6.28 -11.08 1.82
CA THR A 116 -5.54 -10.02 1.11
C THR A 116 -4.13 -10.46 0.75
N ASP A 117 -3.73 -10.16 -0.49
CA ASP A 117 -2.32 -10.15 -0.85
C ASP A 117 -1.69 -8.86 -0.34
N ARG A 118 -0.43 -8.93 0.08
CA ARG A 118 0.40 -7.77 0.42
C ARG A 118 1.69 -7.80 -0.38
N VAL A 119 2.10 -6.64 -0.89
CA VAL A 119 3.42 -6.45 -1.49
C VAL A 119 4.10 -5.28 -0.81
N ASN A 120 5.36 -5.46 -0.42
CA ASN A 120 6.19 -4.40 0.15
C ASN A 120 7.32 -4.06 -0.83
N PHE A 121 7.43 -2.78 -1.18
CA PHE A 121 8.58 -2.20 -1.84
C PHE A 121 9.48 -1.63 -0.76
N ILE A 122 10.58 -2.33 -0.47
CA ILE A 122 11.51 -2.01 0.62
C ILE A 122 12.72 -1.28 0.03
N LEU A 123 13.10 -0.17 0.64
CA LEU A 123 14.15 0.70 0.15
C LEU A 123 15.02 1.23 1.30
N ASP A 124 16.30 1.50 1.03
CA ASP A 124 17.23 2.00 2.04
C ASP A 124 16.86 3.44 2.46
N ALA A 125 16.98 3.74 3.76
CA ALA A 125 16.66 5.06 4.31
C ALA A 125 17.51 6.19 3.73
N SER A 126 18.72 5.90 3.25
CA SER A 126 19.62 6.87 2.60
C SER A 126 19.08 7.41 1.27
N LEU A 127 18.17 6.69 0.60
CA LEU A 127 17.48 7.21 -0.59
C LEU A 127 16.55 8.39 -0.25
N GLY A 128 16.21 8.56 1.03
CA GLY A 128 15.53 9.73 1.53
C GLY A 128 14.01 9.71 1.38
N VAL A 129 13.36 10.53 2.21
CA VAL A 129 11.89 10.57 2.33
C VAL A 129 11.20 11.04 1.04
N HIS A 130 11.87 11.83 0.20
CA HIS A 130 11.30 12.30 -1.05
C HIS A 130 11.10 11.17 -2.06
N VAL A 131 12.05 10.22 -2.16
CA VAL A 131 11.91 9.03 -3.00
C VAL A 131 10.79 8.13 -2.47
N LEU A 132 10.73 7.93 -1.15
CA LEU A 132 9.63 7.19 -0.51
C LEU A 132 8.26 7.80 -0.85
N ASN A 133 8.14 9.12 -0.76
CA ASN A 133 6.91 9.85 -1.05
C ASN A 133 6.53 9.75 -2.54
N LEU A 134 7.52 9.86 -3.43
CA LEU A 134 7.31 9.74 -4.87
C LEU A 134 6.82 8.32 -5.23
N LEU A 135 7.41 7.28 -4.63
CA LEU A 135 6.97 5.89 -4.84
C LEU A 135 5.53 5.67 -4.38
N GLU A 136 5.16 6.15 -3.19
CA GLU A 136 3.79 6.07 -2.70
C GLU A 136 2.80 6.77 -3.64
N ALA A 137 3.11 8.00 -4.05
CA ALA A 137 2.27 8.77 -4.96
C ALA A 137 2.14 8.11 -6.33
N PHE A 138 3.25 7.63 -6.90
CA PHE A 138 3.27 6.89 -8.15
C PHE A 138 2.37 5.66 -8.10
N LEU A 139 2.51 4.83 -7.06
CA LEU A 139 1.70 3.64 -6.87
C LEU A 139 0.22 3.98 -6.65
N GLN A 140 -0.10 5.03 -5.90
CA GLN A 140 -1.48 5.50 -5.74
C GLN A 140 -2.09 5.94 -7.08
N CYS A 141 -1.37 6.72 -7.88
CA CYS A 141 -1.81 7.13 -9.22
C CYS A 141 -2.04 5.93 -10.14
N ARG A 142 -1.12 4.96 -10.12
CA ARG A 142 -1.16 3.80 -11.02
C ARG A 142 -2.21 2.77 -10.62
N LEU A 143 -2.31 2.48 -9.32
CA LEU A 143 -3.13 1.39 -8.79
C LEU A 143 -4.52 1.84 -8.32
N ARG A 144 -4.73 3.13 -8.10
CA ARG A 144 -6.02 3.73 -7.71
C ARG A 144 -6.69 2.98 -6.54
N PRO A 145 -6.04 2.92 -5.36
CA PRO A 145 -6.56 2.17 -4.23
C PRO A 145 -7.93 2.67 -3.76
N GLU A 146 -8.79 1.73 -3.39
CA GLU A 146 -10.19 1.97 -2.98
C GLU A 146 -10.29 2.91 -1.77
N PHE A 147 -9.34 2.83 -0.84
CA PHE A 147 -9.43 3.48 0.47
C PHE A 147 -8.42 4.63 0.70
N GLU A 148 -7.77 5.13 -0.34
CA GLU A 148 -6.94 6.35 -0.24
C GLU A 148 -7.68 7.60 -0.74
N GLY A 149 -7.25 8.77 -0.24
CA GLY A 149 -7.86 10.06 -0.55
C GLY A 149 -9.19 10.29 0.17
N PHE A 150 -9.39 11.51 0.67
CA PHE A 150 -10.66 11.90 1.28
C PHE A 150 -11.76 12.04 0.22
N ALA A 151 -13.01 11.82 0.59
CA ALA A 151 -14.15 11.99 -0.32
C ALA A 151 -14.17 13.40 -0.95
N SER A 152 -13.80 14.44 -0.19
CA SER A 152 -13.69 15.82 -0.67
C SER A 152 -12.59 16.05 -1.72
N GLN A 153 -11.68 15.09 -1.90
CA GLN A 153 -10.59 15.16 -2.88
C GLN A 153 -10.85 14.29 -4.10
N ARG A 154 -11.92 13.48 -4.08
CA ARG A 154 -12.32 12.66 -5.22
C ARG A 154 -13.13 13.56 -6.15
N ILE A 155 -12.57 13.87 -7.30
CA ILE A 155 -13.34 14.47 -8.39
C ILE A 155 -14.32 13.40 -8.86
N ASP A 156 -15.63 13.65 -8.74
CA ASP A 156 -16.65 12.78 -9.32
C ASP A 156 -16.38 12.69 -10.83
N ARG A 157 -15.96 11.50 -11.28
CA ARG A 157 -15.64 11.26 -12.69
C ARG A 157 -16.86 10.74 -13.42
N GLU A 158 -17.85 11.61 -13.61
CA GLU A 158 -18.72 11.52 -14.78
C GLU A 158 -18.21 12.55 -15.81
N GLY A 159 -17.49 12.09 -16.83
CA GLY A 159 -17.15 12.93 -17.99
C GLY A 159 -15.67 13.03 -18.36
N GLY A 160 -15.00 11.91 -18.61
CA GLY A 160 -13.61 11.94 -19.08
C GLY A 160 -13.29 10.84 -20.09
N GLN A 161 -13.97 10.86 -21.24
CA GLN A 161 -13.32 10.46 -22.50
C GLN A 161 -12.52 11.67 -22.98
N ALA A 162 -11.20 11.55 -22.99
CA ALA A 162 -10.28 12.29 -23.85
C ALA A 162 -8.99 11.47 -23.95
#